data_AF-A0A542ZAP0-F1
#
_entry.id   AF-A0A542ZAP0-F1
#
_cell.length_a   1.000
_cell.length_b   1.000
_cell.length_c   1.000
_cell.angle_alpha   90.00
_cell.angle_beta   90.00
_cell.angle_gamma   90.00
#
_symmetry.space_group_name_H-M   'P 1'
#
loop_
_entity.id
_entity.type
_entity.pdbx_description
1 polymer ?
#
loop_
_entity_poly.entity_id
_entity_poly.type
_entity_poly.pdbx_seq_one_letter_code
_entity_poly.pdbx_strand_id
1 'polypeptide(L)'
;MNAQSNSSTKTATKPRHYLMTRPTHYTVAYEINPWMHPEIATDTARALAQWQELHDIYVELGHRVDVIDDAPGLPDMVYAANGGLVVGGKAIAANFTYPQRQPETPLYNAWFEQAGFPVFSTRGRSEGEGDILTVGSTILAGTGFRTALSAHVEIAEITGLEVVSLELVDSRYYHLDTALSVLSPELIAYYPPAFSAASRAVLEARFPDAVIAEDEDAAALGLNLVSDGTHAVMAPQARRLGDAVRERGFEVITVNTDELLKGGGGIKCCTLEIRAA
;
A
#
# COMPACT_ATOMS: atom_id res chain seq x y z
N MET A 1 26.16 24.69 -36.28
CA MET A 1 25.94 23.69 -35.20
C MET A 1 24.82 24.24 -34.34
N ASN A 2 23.58 23.81 -34.56
CA ASN A 2 22.44 24.24 -33.74
C ASN A 2 22.08 23.06 -32.85
N ALA A 3 22.39 23.19 -31.56
CA ALA A 3 21.92 22.27 -30.54
C ALA A 3 20.42 22.53 -30.32
N GLN A 4 19.59 21.60 -30.80
CA GLN A 4 18.19 21.55 -30.42
C GLN A 4 18.10 21.10 -28.95
N SER A 5 17.61 21.99 -28.10
CA SER A 5 17.20 21.67 -26.74
C SER A 5 16.02 20.71 -26.80
N ASN A 6 16.25 19.43 -26.46
CA ASN A 6 15.18 18.48 -26.19
C ASN A 6 14.51 18.87 -24.86
N SER A 7 13.48 19.72 -24.95
CA SER A 7 12.50 19.88 -23.89
C SER A 7 11.73 18.57 -23.78
N SER A 8 12.04 17.73 -22.79
CA SER A 8 11.19 16.59 -22.47
C SER A 8 9.84 17.13 -22.03
N THR A 9 8.83 16.97 -22.87
CA THR A 9 7.44 17.11 -22.47
C THR A 9 7.18 16.08 -21.37
N LYS A 10 7.17 16.52 -20.10
CA LYS A 10 6.63 15.75 -18.97
C LYS A 10 5.20 15.39 -19.37
N THR A 11 4.94 14.12 -19.68
CA THR A 11 3.59 13.59 -19.84
C THR A 11 2.80 13.92 -18.58
N ALA A 12 1.64 14.55 -18.71
CA ALA A 12 0.80 14.88 -17.57
C ALA A 12 0.44 13.58 -16.81
N THR A 13 0.58 13.60 -15.49
CA THR A 13 0.18 12.50 -14.63
C THR A 13 -1.30 12.23 -14.81
N LYS A 14 -1.69 10.96 -14.97
CA LYS A 14 -3.11 10.59 -14.97
C LYS A 14 -3.62 10.70 -13.54
N PRO A 15 -4.70 11.46 -13.27
CA PRO A 15 -5.30 11.51 -11.95
C PRO A 15 -5.61 10.11 -11.42
N ARG A 16 -5.20 9.84 -10.18
CA ARG A 16 -5.54 8.62 -9.44
C ARG A 16 -6.76 8.87 -8.57
N HIS A 17 -7.41 7.80 -8.15
CA HIS A 17 -8.50 7.83 -7.19
C HIS A 17 -8.08 7.02 -5.97
N TYR A 18 -7.98 7.69 -4.83
CA TYR A 18 -7.61 7.10 -3.55
C TYR A 18 -8.78 7.15 -2.57
N LEU A 19 -8.79 6.15 -1.69
CA LEU A 19 -9.62 6.10 -0.51
C LEU A 19 -8.72 6.09 0.71
N MET A 20 -9.02 6.96 1.66
CA MET A 20 -8.31 7.07 2.93
C MET A 20 -9.31 7.09 4.08
N THR A 21 -8.85 6.80 5.29
CA THR A 21 -9.68 6.88 6.50
C THR A 21 -9.07 7.85 7.49
N ARG A 22 -9.87 8.79 7.99
CA ARG A 22 -9.37 9.82 8.91
C ARG A 22 -9.02 9.19 10.28
N PRO A 23 -7.83 9.47 10.87
CA PRO A 23 -7.40 8.83 12.12
C PRO A 23 -7.91 9.53 13.40
N THR A 24 -9.21 9.83 13.53
CA THR A 24 -9.72 10.54 14.73
C THR A 24 -9.71 9.68 16.00
N HIS A 25 -9.73 8.36 15.85
CA HIS A 25 -9.68 7.34 16.88
C HIS A 25 -8.37 6.54 16.88
N TYR A 26 -7.36 6.99 16.14
CA TYR A 26 -6.09 6.27 16.03
C TYR A 26 -5.35 6.19 17.36
N THR A 27 -4.91 4.97 17.69
CA THR A 27 -3.97 4.65 18.76
C THR A 27 -3.46 3.22 18.58
N VAL A 28 -2.37 2.85 19.28
CA VAL A 28 -1.92 1.45 19.36
C VAL A 28 -2.54 0.84 20.62
N ALA A 29 -3.70 0.20 20.46
CA ALA A 29 -4.48 -0.38 21.57
C ALA A 29 -4.14 -1.85 21.87
N TYR A 30 -3.44 -2.52 20.95
CA TYR A 30 -3.14 -3.95 20.98
C TYR A 30 -1.90 -4.23 20.12
N GLU A 31 -1.39 -5.46 20.18
CA GLU A 31 -0.25 -5.92 19.39
C GLU A 31 -0.67 -7.06 18.45
N ILE A 32 -0.67 -6.80 17.15
CA ILE A 32 -0.96 -7.79 16.09
C ILE A 32 0.12 -7.82 14.99
N ASN A 33 1.21 -7.07 15.20
CA ASN A 33 2.43 -7.09 14.40
C ASN A 33 3.63 -6.62 15.27
N PRO A 34 4.88 -6.89 14.85
CA PRO A 34 6.06 -6.60 15.67
C PRO A 34 6.40 -5.11 15.88
N TRP A 35 5.71 -4.18 15.19
CA TRP A 35 5.93 -2.74 15.35
C TRP A 35 5.06 -2.13 16.45
N MET A 36 3.98 -2.83 16.81
CA MET A 36 2.99 -2.34 17.76
C MET A 36 3.50 -2.54 19.19
N HIS A 37 3.67 -1.43 19.89
CA HIS A 37 4.05 -1.39 21.30
C HIS A 37 2.99 -0.58 22.08
N PRO A 38 1.93 -1.21 22.61
CA PRO A 38 0.82 -0.51 23.29
C PRO A 38 1.25 0.32 24.50
N GLU A 39 2.41 0.03 25.08
CA GLU A 39 3.04 0.80 26.16
C GLU A 39 3.63 2.14 25.69
N ILE A 40 3.88 2.30 24.39
CA ILE A 40 4.36 3.54 23.78
C ILE A 40 3.15 4.35 23.33
N ALA A 41 2.91 5.48 24.00
CA ALA A 41 1.79 6.35 23.66
C ALA A 41 1.91 6.90 22.22
N THR A 42 0.77 6.88 21.52
CA THR A 42 0.57 7.63 20.29
C THR A 42 0.18 9.08 20.60
N ASP A 43 0.47 9.98 19.67
CA ASP A 43 -0.09 11.33 19.64
C ASP A 43 -1.11 11.40 18.50
N THR A 44 -2.40 11.23 18.83
CA THR A 44 -3.48 11.22 17.84
C THR A 44 -3.58 12.54 17.08
N ALA A 45 -3.32 13.68 17.72
CA ALA A 45 -3.38 14.99 17.05
C ALA A 45 -2.26 15.12 16.02
N ARG A 46 -1.07 14.62 16.36
CA ARG A 46 0.05 14.54 15.43
C ARG A 46 -0.19 13.53 14.30
N ALA A 47 -0.73 12.35 14.59
CA ALA A 47 -1.10 11.36 13.58
C ALA A 47 -2.11 11.94 12.57
N LEU A 48 -3.10 12.70 13.04
CA LEU A 48 -4.05 13.40 12.19
C LEU A 48 -3.38 14.46 11.32
N ALA A 49 -2.46 15.25 11.87
CA ALA A 49 -1.72 16.25 11.08
C ALA A 49 -0.86 15.61 9.99
N GLN A 50 -0.18 14.50 10.29
CA GLN A 50 0.63 13.74 9.33
C GLN A 50 -0.21 13.10 8.23
N TRP A 51 -1.36 12.52 8.60
CA TRP A 51 -2.32 11.99 7.64
C TRP A 51 -2.90 13.10 6.75
N GLN A 52 -3.18 14.28 7.33
CA GLN A 52 -3.71 15.42 6.57
C GLN A 52 -2.69 15.94 5.56
N GLU A 53 -1.40 16.01 5.94
CA GLU A 53 -0.31 16.35 5.01
C GLU A 53 -0.26 15.38 3.82
N LEU A 54 -0.36 14.07 4.08
CA LEU A 54 -0.43 13.06 3.02
C LEU A 54 -1.63 13.25 2.09
N HIS A 55 -2.82 13.43 2.68
CA HIS A 55 -4.06 13.69 1.95
C HIS A 55 -3.91 14.92 1.04
N ASP A 56 -3.40 16.03 1.58
CA ASP A 56 -3.30 17.30 0.86
C ASP A 56 -2.31 17.21 -0.30
N ILE A 57 -1.20 16.50 -0.13
CA ILE A 57 -0.27 16.20 -1.22
C ILE A 57 -0.97 15.48 -2.37
N TYR A 58 -1.79 14.47 -2.10
CA TYR A 58 -2.54 13.80 -3.18
C TYR A 58 -3.50 14.74 -3.91
N VAL A 59 -4.19 15.62 -3.18
CA VAL A 59 -5.08 16.62 -3.78
C VAL A 59 -4.30 17.63 -4.63
N GLU A 60 -3.15 18.11 -4.14
CA GLU A 60 -2.26 19.04 -4.84
C GLU A 60 -1.67 18.43 -6.12
N LEU A 61 -1.38 17.13 -6.11
CA LEU A 61 -0.97 16.35 -7.30
C LEU A 61 -2.14 16.09 -8.28
N GLY A 62 -3.34 16.57 -7.97
CA GLY A 62 -4.53 16.48 -8.82
C GLY A 62 -5.24 15.13 -8.75
N HIS A 63 -5.01 14.34 -7.71
CA HIS A 63 -5.73 13.09 -7.48
C HIS A 63 -7.08 13.34 -6.82
N ARG A 64 -8.02 12.42 -7.02
CA ARG A 64 -9.25 12.37 -6.25
C ARG A 64 -8.98 11.58 -4.97
N VAL A 65 -9.31 12.15 -3.82
CA VAL A 65 -9.26 11.47 -2.53
C VAL A 65 -10.65 11.47 -1.92
N ASP A 66 -11.24 10.29 -1.77
CA ASP A 66 -12.43 10.12 -0.94
C ASP A 66 -12.00 9.69 0.47
N VAL A 67 -12.75 10.12 1.48
CA VAL A 67 -12.45 9.84 2.89
C VAL A 67 -13.62 9.11 3.53
N ILE A 68 -13.34 8.01 4.22
CA ILE A 68 -14.29 7.36 5.13
C ILE A 68 -14.07 7.90 6.55
N ASP A 69 -15.17 8.13 7.26
CA ASP A 69 -15.12 8.37 8.70
C ASP A 69 -14.66 7.09 9.41
N ASP A 70 -13.74 7.22 10.35
CA ASP A 70 -13.35 6.11 11.22
C ASP A 70 -14.46 5.76 12.22
N ALA A 71 -14.23 4.69 12.98
CA ALA A 71 -15.18 4.21 13.98
C ALA A 71 -14.51 4.04 15.36
N PRO A 72 -15.20 4.42 16.46
CA PRO A 72 -14.71 4.18 17.80
C PRO A 72 -14.36 2.70 18.03
N GLY A 73 -13.17 2.45 18.59
CA GLY A 73 -12.69 1.10 18.90
C GLY A 73 -12.04 0.37 17.71
N LEU A 74 -11.95 0.99 16.54
CA LEU A 74 -11.26 0.44 15.36
C LEU A 74 -10.10 1.35 14.92
N PRO A 75 -9.03 1.45 15.74
CA PRO A 75 -7.95 2.41 15.51
C PRO A 75 -7.17 2.15 14.22
N ASP A 76 -7.10 0.90 13.76
CA ASP A 76 -6.38 0.51 12.54
C ASP A 76 -7.14 0.82 11.25
N MET A 77 -8.37 1.36 11.33
CA MET A 77 -9.10 1.79 10.14
C MET A 77 -8.34 2.85 9.34
N VAL A 78 -7.42 3.61 9.95
CA VAL A 78 -6.55 4.53 9.20
C VAL A 78 -5.79 3.83 8.07
N TYR A 79 -5.47 2.54 8.22
CA TYR A 79 -4.80 1.71 7.22
C TYR A 79 -5.78 1.21 6.15
N ALA A 80 -6.27 2.15 5.34
CA ALA A 80 -7.28 1.94 4.31
C ALA A 80 -6.89 0.92 3.23
N ALA A 81 -5.60 0.73 2.94
CA ALA A 81 -5.13 -0.28 1.99
C ALA A 81 -5.63 -1.69 2.34
N ASN A 82 -5.86 -1.97 3.62
CA ASN A 82 -6.36 -3.28 4.05
C ASN A 82 -7.89 -3.39 4.01
N GLY A 83 -8.62 -2.31 3.74
CA GLY A 83 -10.08 -2.32 3.68
C GLY A 83 -10.65 -3.19 2.54
N GLY A 84 -9.84 -3.43 1.51
CA GLY A 84 -10.19 -4.33 0.41
C GLY A 84 -9.22 -4.19 -0.76
N LEU A 85 -9.62 -4.72 -1.91
CA LEU A 85 -8.94 -4.51 -3.20
C LEU A 85 -9.98 -4.03 -4.20
N VAL A 86 -9.70 -2.95 -4.93
CA VAL A 86 -10.54 -2.53 -6.06
C VAL A 86 -9.73 -2.64 -7.35
N VAL A 87 -10.19 -3.51 -8.26
CA VAL A 87 -9.53 -3.74 -9.55
C VAL A 87 -10.53 -4.11 -10.64
N GLY A 88 -10.40 -3.47 -11.80
CA GLY A 88 -11.30 -3.68 -12.94
C GLY A 88 -12.76 -3.38 -12.61
N GLY A 89 -13.00 -2.38 -11.75
CA GLY A 89 -14.34 -2.00 -11.29
C GLY A 89 -15.02 -3.00 -10.36
N LYS A 90 -14.28 -3.95 -9.76
CA LYS A 90 -14.78 -4.89 -8.75
C LYS A 90 -14.09 -4.62 -7.42
N ALA A 91 -14.86 -4.62 -6.33
CA ALA A 91 -14.32 -4.57 -4.98
C ALA A 91 -14.26 -5.98 -4.39
N ILE A 92 -13.16 -6.33 -3.73
CA ILE A 92 -13.00 -7.57 -2.97
C ILE A 92 -12.84 -7.20 -1.51
N ALA A 93 -13.80 -7.61 -0.69
CA ALA A 93 -13.85 -7.34 0.74
C ALA A 93 -12.67 -7.96 1.47
N ALA A 94 -12.16 -7.25 2.47
CA ALA A 94 -11.17 -7.78 3.40
C ALA A 94 -11.78 -8.87 4.30
N ASN A 95 -11.00 -9.93 4.52
CA ASN A 95 -11.27 -11.01 5.46
C ASN A 95 -10.08 -11.12 6.41
N PHE A 96 -10.09 -10.29 7.45
CA PHE A 96 -8.96 -10.06 8.36
C PHE A 96 -8.59 -11.28 9.20
N THR A 97 -7.29 -11.47 9.39
CA THR A 97 -6.70 -12.52 10.24
C THR A 97 -7.02 -12.33 11.71
N TYR A 98 -6.95 -11.07 12.16
CA TYR A 98 -7.08 -10.72 13.56
C TYR A 98 -8.49 -10.21 13.88
N PRO A 99 -9.15 -10.74 14.93
CA PRO A 99 -10.47 -10.29 15.37
C PRO A 99 -10.60 -8.79 15.60
N GLN A 100 -9.50 -8.13 15.97
CA GLN A 100 -9.42 -6.69 16.23
C GLN A 100 -9.83 -5.86 15.00
N ARG A 101 -9.48 -6.33 13.80
CA ARG A 101 -9.75 -5.63 12.52
C ARG A 101 -10.96 -6.15 11.77
N GLN A 102 -11.51 -7.31 12.14
CA GLN A 102 -12.68 -7.89 11.48
C GLN A 102 -13.92 -6.97 11.42
N PRO A 103 -14.21 -6.15 12.45
CA PRO A 103 -15.34 -5.21 12.38
C PRO A 103 -15.15 -4.06 11.37
N GLU A 104 -13.96 -3.87 10.80
CA GLU A 104 -13.70 -2.86 9.77
C GLU A 104 -14.33 -3.24 8.41
N THR A 105 -14.33 -4.54 8.08
CA THR A 105 -14.85 -5.07 6.81
C THR A 105 -16.23 -4.53 6.42
N PRO A 106 -17.27 -4.58 7.28
CA PRO A 106 -18.59 -4.06 6.90
C PRO A 106 -18.61 -2.56 6.60
N LEU A 107 -17.71 -1.77 7.19
CA LEU A 107 -17.64 -0.32 6.97
C LEU A 107 -17.04 0.00 5.59
N TYR A 108 -15.94 -0.67 5.21
CA TYR A 108 -15.39 -0.55 3.86
C TYR A 108 -16.35 -1.10 2.80
N ASN A 109 -17.02 -2.22 3.06
CA ASN A 109 -18.01 -2.78 2.13
C ASN A 109 -19.17 -1.80 1.88
N ALA A 110 -19.69 -1.17 2.93
CA ALA A 110 -20.74 -0.17 2.79
C ALA A 110 -20.29 1.01 1.90
N TRP A 111 -19.03 1.44 2.03
CA TRP A 111 -18.48 2.47 1.16
C TRP A 111 -18.35 1.98 -0.29
N PHE A 112 -17.84 0.77 -0.53
CA PHE A 112 -17.72 0.21 -1.89
C PHE A 112 -19.08 0.12 -2.59
N GLU A 113 -20.11 -0.33 -1.88
CA GLU A 113 -21.49 -0.43 -2.38
C GLU A 113 -22.06 0.97 -2.71
N GLN A 114 -21.86 1.95 -1.83
CA GLN A 114 -22.29 3.34 -2.06
C GLN A 114 -21.56 3.99 -3.24
N ALA A 115 -20.29 3.66 -3.45
CA ALA A 115 -19.50 4.08 -4.59
C ALA A 115 -19.85 3.34 -5.89
N GLY A 116 -20.75 2.35 -5.84
CA GLY A 116 -21.28 1.63 -7.00
C GLY A 116 -20.46 0.42 -7.44
N PHE A 117 -19.54 -0.07 -6.60
CA PHE A 117 -18.75 -1.26 -6.91
C PHE A 117 -19.49 -2.54 -6.47
N PRO A 118 -19.56 -3.58 -7.33
CA PRO A 118 -19.94 -4.91 -6.86
C PRO A 118 -18.88 -5.44 -5.88
N VAL A 119 -19.33 -5.85 -4.69
CA VAL A 119 -18.47 -6.37 -3.62
C VAL A 119 -18.47 -7.89 -3.64
N PHE A 120 -17.29 -8.47 -3.78
CA PHE A 120 -17.02 -9.90 -3.70
C PHE A 120 -16.33 -10.24 -2.37
N SER A 121 -16.33 -11.51 -1.99
CA SER A 121 -15.65 -11.98 -0.79
C SER A 121 -14.89 -13.26 -1.08
N THR A 122 -13.74 -13.43 -0.45
CA THR A 122 -12.96 -14.67 -0.47
C THR A 122 -13.29 -15.52 0.75
N ARG A 123 -13.26 -16.84 0.61
CA ARG A 123 -13.33 -17.75 1.77
C ARG A 123 -12.02 -17.76 2.53
N GLY A 124 -10.90 -17.67 1.82
CA GLY A 124 -9.58 -17.45 2.41
C GLY A 124 -9.46 -16.07 3.06
N ARG A 125 -8.59 -15.96 4.07
CA ARG A 125 -8.19 -14.66 4.64
C ARG A 125 -7.50 -13.82 3.57
N SER A 126 -7.82 -12.53 3.54
CA SER A 126 -7.34 -11.58 2.55
C SER A 126 -7.35 -10.19 3.16
N GLU A 127 -6.20 -9.53 3.23
CA GLU A 127 -6.08 -8.21 3.86
C GLU A 127 -5.86 -7.10 2.83
N GLY A 128 -6.53 -7.24 1.69
CA GLY A 128 -6.72 -6.18 0.69
C GLY A 128 -5.43 -5.77 -0.01
N GLU A 129 -5.40 -4.53 -0.48
CA GLU A 129 -4.27 -3.96 -1.21
C GLU A 129 -2.97 -3.89 -0.38
N GLY A 130 -3.03 -4.02 0.95
CA GLY A 130 -1.82 -4.19 1.76
C GLY A 130 -1.04 -5.47 1.43
N ASP A 131 -1.72 -6.55 1.03
CA ASP A 131 -1.09 -7.78 0.57
C ASP A 131 -1.19 -8.02 -0.94
N ILE A 132 -2.05 -7.28 -1.64
CA ILE A 132 -2.44 -7.58 -3.01
C ILE A 132 -2.23 -6.36 -3.89
N LEU A 133 -1.05 -6.28 -4.52
CA LEU A 133 -0.61 -5.12 -5.30
C LEU A 133 -0.78 -5.37 -6.79
N THR A 134 -1.46 -4.45 -7.48
CA THR A 134 -1.62 -4.52 -8.94
C THR A 134 -0.45 -3.83 -9.65
N VAL A 135 0.24 -4.57 -10.52
CA VAL A 135 1.36 -4.11 -11.37
C VAL A 135 1.00 -4.32 -12.82
N GLY A 136 0.61 -3.24 -13.51
CA GLY A 136 0.11 -3.33 -14.89
C GLY A 136 -1.15 -4.21 -14.97
N SER A 137 -1.05 -5.34 -15.68
CA SER A 137 -2.12 -6.33 -15.82
C SER A 137 -1.96 -7.57 -14.93
N THR A 138 -1.00 -7.56 -14.01
CA THR A 138 -0.71 -8.67 -13.09
C THR A 138 -0.93 -8.22 -11.64
N ILE A 139 -1.37 -9.14 -10.80
CA ILE A 139 -1.45 -8.95 -9.35
C ILE A 139 -0.28 -9.69 -8.70
N LEU A 140 0.47 -8.99 -7.85
CA LEU A 140 1.42 -9.60 -6.91
C LEU A 140 0.70 -9.76 -5.57
N ALA A 141 0.66 -10.97 -5.01
CA ALA A 141 -0.09 -11.29 -3.80
C ALA A 141 0.79 -11.93 -2.73
N GLY A 142 0.89 -11.28 -1.58
CA GLY A 142 1.64 -11.70 -0.41
C GLY A 142 0.95 -12.84 0.35
N THR A 143 1.73 -13.79 0.87
CA THR A 143 1.30 -14.85 1.79
C THR A 143 2.36 -15.07 2.86
N GLY A 144 2.02 -15.79 3.92
CA GLY A 144 2.94 -16.18 5.00
C GLY A 144 2.43 -15.76 6.38
N PHE A 145 1.88 -14.54 6.47
CA PHE A 145 1.41 -13.97 7.75
C PHE A 145 -0.09 -13.68 7.78
N ARG A 146 -0.60 -12.93 6.79
CA ARG A 146 -1.95 -12.36 6.82
C ARG A 146 -2.87 -12.99 5.78
N THR A 147 -2.65 -12.68 4.50
CA THR A 147 -3.41 -13.25 3.39
C THR A 147 -3.05 -14.73 3.17
N ALA A 148 -4.08 -15.55 2.94
CA ALA A 148 -3.93 -16.98 2.70
C ALA A 148 -3.80 -17.28 1.21
N LEU A 149 -2.97 -18.26 0.85
CA LEU A 149 -2.79 -18.69 -0.55
C LEU A 149 -4.11 -19.08 -1.24
N SER A 150 -5.09 -19.60 -0.51
CA SER A 150 -6.41 -19.92 -1.08
C SER A 150 -7.14 -18.67 -1.59
N ALA A 151 -6.96 -17.51 -0.96
CA ALA A 151 -7.55 -16.26 -1.41
C ALA A 151 -6.97 -15.83 -2.77
N HIS A 152 -5.69 -16.16 -3.07
CA HIS A 152 -5.06 -15.80 -4.34
C HIS A 152 -5.78 -16.45 -5.53
N VAL A 153 -6.20 -17.72 -5.38
CA VAL A 153 -6.97 -18.45 -6.39
C VAL A 153 -8.34 -17.79 -6.60
N GLU A 154 -9.03 -17.48 -5.50
CA GLU A 154 -10.35 -16.83 -5.54
C GLU A 154 -10.26 -15.43 -6.17
N ILE A 155 -9.21 -14.67 -5.87
CA ILE A 155 -8.96 -13.34 -6.47
C ILE A 155 -8.68 -13.47 -7.97
N ALA A 156 -7.90 -14.46 -8.40
CA ALA A 156 -7.66 -14.70 -9.83
C ALA A 156 -8.98 -15.00 -10.57
N GLU A 157 -9.86 -15.81 -9.98
CA GLU A 157 -11.19 -16.13 -10.53
C GLU A 157 -12.11 -14.91 -10.61
N ILE A 158 -12.16 -14.09 -9.55
CA ILE A 158 -13.01 -12.89 -9.48
C ILE A 158 -12.54 -11.83 -10.50
N THR A 159 -11.23 -11.59 -10.54
CA THR A 159 -10.65 -10.49 -11.34
C THR A 159 -10.42 -10.88 -12.79
N GLY A 160 -10.11 -12.14 -13.06
CA GLY A 160 -9.64 -12.62 -14.36
C GLY A 160 -8.19 -12.27 -14.65
N LEU A 161 -7.44 -11.76 -13.66
CA LEU A 161 -6.03 -11.36 -13.80
C LEU A 161 -5.10 -12.49 -13.36
N GLU A 162 -3.86 -12.46 -13.88
CA GLU A 162 -2.79 -13.29 -13.34
C GLU A 162 -2.49 -12.87 -11.90
N VAL A 163 -2.47 -13.84 -10.97
CA VAL A 163 -2.06 -13.62 -9.58
C VAL A 163 -0.77 -14.38 -9.31
N VAL A 164 0.31 -13.64 -9.02
CA VAL A 164 1.63 -14.17 -8.67
C VAL A 164 1.76 -14.19 -7.15
N SER A 165 1.89 -15.38 -6.58
CA SER A 165 2.01 -15.55 -5.13
C SER A 165 3.45 -15.32 -4.68
N LEU A 166 3.64 -14.51 -3.64
CA LEU A 166 4.93 -14.17 -3.04
C LEU A 166 4.88 -14.47 -1.53
N GLU A 167 5.76 -15.34 -1.07
CA GLU A 167 5.87 -15.72 0.34
C GLU A 167 6.81 -14.78 1.09
N LEU A 168 6.25 -14.09 2.09
CA LEU A 168 6.96 -13.26 3.05
C LEU A 168 7.48 -14.16 4.19
N VAL A 169 8.73 -13.96 4.60
CA VAL A 169 9.42 -14.81 5.59
C VAL A 169 9.91 -14.03 6.82
N ASP A 170 9.76 -12.71 6.82
CA ASP A 170 10.14 -11.83 7.92
C ASP A 170 8.91 -11.13 8.47
N SER A 171 8.58 -11.38 9.74
CA SER A 171 7.36 -10.87 10.37
C SER A 171 7.34 -9.35 10.56
N ARG A 172 8.50 -8.68 10.43
CA ARG A 172 8.55 -7.22 10.38
C ARG A 172 7.88 -6.69 9.11
N TYR A 173 7.90 -7.47 8.03
CA TYR A 173 7.28 -7.12 6.76
C TYR A 173 6.08 -8.04 6.48
N TYR A 174 5.10 -7.99 7.39
CA TYR A 174 3.99 -8.93 7.45
C TYR A 174 2.91 -8.72 6.38
N HIS A 175 2.93 -7.58 5.70
CA HIS A 175 2.13 -7.25 4.52
C HIS A 175 3.04 -6.99 3.33
N LEU A 176 2.59 -7.34 2.12
CA LEU A 176 3.38 -7.16 0.90
C LEU A 176 3.82 -5.69 0.70
N ASP A 177 2.93 -4.73 0.98
CA ASP A 177 3.18 -3.29 0.81
C ASP A 177 4.24 -2.71 1.77
N THR A 178 4.71 -3.49 2.74
CA THR A 178 5.84 -3.13 3.62
C THR A 178 7.18 -3.61 3.06
N ALA A 179 7.17 -4.56 2.12
CA ALA A 179 8.35 -5.16 1.50
C ALA A 179 8.43 -4.97 -0.02
N LEU A 180 7.39 -4.45 -0.67
CA LEU A 180 7.32 -4.22 -2.10
C LEU A 180 6.44 -3.00 -2.40
N SER A 181 6.87 -2.18 -3.35
CA SER A 181 6.11 -1.05 -3.89
C SER A 181 6.00 -1.17 -5.40
N VAL A 182 4.86 -0.73 -5.93
CA VAL A 182 4.66 -0.57 -7.38
C VAL A 182 5.02 0.86 -7.75
N LEU A 183 6.07 1.06 -8.55
CA LEU A 183 6.48 2.39 -9.01
C LEU A 183 5.79 2.75 -10.33
N SER A 184 5.66 1.78 -11.23
CA SER A 184 4.96 1.94 -12.51
C SER A 184 4.40 0.58 -12.95
N PRO A 185 3.64 0.50 -14.07
CA PRO A 185 3.09 -0.77 -14.55
C PRO A 185 4.14 -1.86 -14.84
N GLU A 186 5.42 -1.50 -15.02
CA GLU A 186 6.52 -2.43 -15.31
C GLU A 186 7.69 -2.35 -14.30
N LEU A 187 7.60 -1.48 -13.30
CA LEU A 187 8.69 -1.26 -12.34
C LEU A 187 8.20 -1.35 -10.90
N ILE A 188 8.92 -2.13 -10.11
CA ILE A 188 8.73 -2.25 -8.66
C ILE A 188 9.97 -1.81 -7.89
N ALA A 189 9.79 -1.53 -6.61
CA ALA A 189 10.84 -1.54 -5.61
C ALA A 189 10.58 -2.67 -4.61
N TYR A 190 11.59 -3.37 -4.10
CA TYR A 190 11.38 -4.37 -3.05
C TYR A 190 12.61 -4.61 -2.17
N TYR A 191 12.39 -5.21 -1.01
CA TYR A 191 13.43 -5.61 -0.06
C TYR A 191 13.62 -7.13 -0.10
N PRO A 192 14.67 -7.66 -0.77
CA PRO A 192 14.83 -9.10 -1.00
C PRO A 192 14.79 -9.97 0.27
N PRO A 193 15.42 -9.60 1.40
CA PRO A 193 15.42 -10.45 2.60
C PRO A 193 14.03 -10.72 3.21
N ALA A 194 13.00 -9.93 2.88
CA ALA A 194 11.62 -10.21 3.32
C ALA A 194 10.98 -11.41 2.61
N PHE A 195 11.57 -11.92 1.53
CA PHE A 195 10.95 -12.93 0.66
C PHE A 195 11.67 -14.29 0.72
N SER A 196 10.89 -15.38 0.58
CA SER A 196 11.46 -16.71 0.42
C SER A 196 12.34 -16.81 -0.84
N ALA A 197 13.25 -17.77 -0.88
CA ALA A 197 14.16 -17.92 -2.03
C ALA A 197 13.41 -18.13 -3.37
N ALA A 198 12.30 -18.87 -3.35
CA ALA A 198 11.46 -19.08 -4.52
C ALA A 198 10.79 -17.77 -4.98
N SER A 199 10.23 -17.01 -4.04
CA SER A 199 9.58 -15.72 -4.32
C SER A 199 10.58 -14.69 -4.86
N ARG A 200 11.80 -14.65 -4.31
CA ARG A 200 12.88 -13.81 -4.82
C ARG A 200 13.25 -14.14 -6.27
N ALA A 201 13.42 -15.43 -6.59
CA ALA A 201 13.72 -15.84 -7.96
C ALA A 201 12.60 -15.45 -8.95
N VAL A 202 11.33 -15.49 -8.52
CA VAL A 202 10.19 -15.00 -9.32
C VAL A 202 10.29 -13.49 -9.55
N LEU A 203 10.58 -12.71 -8.51
CA LEU A 203 10.73 -11.26 -8.60
C LEU A 203 11.91 -10.87 -9.51
N GLU A 204 13.08 -11.50 -9.33
CA GLU A 204 14.28 -11.27 -10.14
C GLU A 204 14.04 -11.58 -11.63
N ALA A 205 13.31 -12.65 -11.93
CA ALA A 205 12.99 -13.03 -13.31
C ALA A 205 11.97 -12.10 -13.98
N ARG A 206 10.97 -11.63 -13.22
CA ARG A 206 9.88 -10.78 -13.75
C ARG A 206 10.22 -9.29 -13.78
N PHE A 207 11.04 -8.84 -12.84
CA PHE A 207 11.41 -7.44 -12.64
C PHE A 207 12.94 -7.30 -12.52
N PRO A 208 13.70 -7.62 -13.58
CA PRO A 208 15.17 -7.55 -13.55
C PRO A 208 15.69 -6.13 -13.27
N ASP A 209 14.89 -5.12 -13.60
CA ASP A 209 15.19 -3.72 -13.37
C ASP A 209 14.59 -3.20 -12.07
N ALA A 210 14.15 -4.04 -11.12
CA ALA A 210 13.58 -3.56 -9.87
C ALA A 210 14.55 -2.62 -9.10
N VAL A 211 13.99 -1.68 -8.34
CA VAL A 211 14.77 -0.91 -7.35
C VAL A 211 14.90 -1.76 -6.09
N ILE A 212 16.14 -1.98 -5.62
CA ILE A 212 16.39 -2.81 -4.45
C ILE A 212 16.57 -1.92 -3.22
N ALA A 213 15.69 -2.08 -2.24
CA ALA A 213 15.82 -1.41 -0.95
C ALA A 213 16.89 -2.09 -0.09
N GLU A 214 17.56 -1.30 0.74
CA GLU A 214 18.53 -1.79 1.73
C GLU A 214 17.90 -1.85 3.13
N ASP A 215 18.59 -2.53 4.05
CA ASP A 215 18.10 -2.81 5.41
C ASP A 215 17.64 -1.53 6.14
N GLU A 216 18.37 -0.43 6.01
CA GLU A 216 18.06 0.84 6.68
C GLU A 216 16.76 1.48 6.14
N ASP A 217 16.57 1.46 4.82
CA ASP A 217 15.35 2.02 4.20
C ASP A 217 14.14 1.14 4.48
N ALA A 218 14.32 -0.19 4.43
CA ALA A 218 13.26 -1.14 4.74
C ALA A 218 12.82 -1.04 6.21
N ALA A 219 13.77 -0.93 7.14
CA ALA A 219 13.48 -0.74 8.57
C ALA A 219 12.77 0.59 8.87
N ALA A 220 12.83 1.56 7.97
CA ALA A 220 12.10 2.82 8.06
C ALA A 220 10.71 2.78 7.39
N LEU A 221 10.23 1.60 6.96
CA LEU A 221 9.07 1.41 6.08
C LEU A 221 9.15 2.23 4.79
N GLY A 222 10.35 2.39 4.23
CA GLY A 222 10.59 3.14 3.00
C GLY A 222 9.82 2.62 1.79
N LEU A 223 9.57 1.30 1.74
CA LEU A 223 8.79 0.64 0.68
C LEU A 223 7.28 0.80 0.86
N ASN A 224 6.80 1.30 2.00
CA ASN A 224 5.38 1.61 2.18
C ASN A 224 5.03 2.96 1.53
N LEU A 225 5.33 3.08 0.23
CA LEU A 225 5.21 4.28 -0.60
C LEU A 225 4.10 4.14 -1.63
N VAL A 226 3.60 5.28 -2.10
CA VAL A 226 2.64 5.35 -3.21
C VAL A 226 3.31 6.02 -4.41
N SER A 227 3.14 5.44 -5.59
CA SER A 227 3.57 6.05 -6.85
C SER A 227 2.38 6.22 -7.79
N ASP A 228 2.30 7.38 -8.44
CA ASP A 228 1.33 7.64 -9.52
C ASP A 228 1.90 7.34 -10.92
N GLY A 229 3.18 6.97 -11.00
CA GLY A 229 3.95 6.78 -12.23
C GLY A 229 4.84 7.97 -12.61
N THR A 230 4.85 9.05 -11.83
CA THR A 230 5.72 10.22 -11.98
C THR A 230 6.25 10.70 -10.64
N HIS A 231 5.40 10.76 -9.62
CA HIS A 231 5.75 11.08 -8.25
C HIS A 231 5.82 9.80 -7.42
N ALA A 232 6.75 9.74 -6.48
CA ALA A 232 6.82 8.71 -5.45
C ALA A 232 6.74 9.38 -4.08
N VAL A 233 5.65 9.14 -3.35
CA VAL A 233 5.40 9.68 -2.01
C VAL A 233 5.84 8.64 -0.98
N MET A 234 6.90 8.95 -0.23
CA MET A 234 7.57 7.98 0.66
C MET A 234 8.06 8.60 1.98
N ALA A 235 8.51 7.76 2.91
CA ALA A 235 9.04 8.20 4.20
C ALA A 235 10.38 8.96 4.05
N PRO A 236 10.61 10.11 4.73
CA PRO A 236 11.84 10.90 4.61
C PRO A 236 13.10 10.19 5.14
N GLN A 237 12.92 9.14 5.93
CA GLN A 237 14.01 8.34 6.50
C GLN A 237 14.65 7.40 5.47
N ALA A 238 13.90 6.98 4.44
CA ALA A 238 14.34 6.03 3.43
C ALA A 238 15.14 6.71 2.30
N ARG A 239 16.29 7.29 2.67
CA ARG A 239 17.07 8.20 1.82
C ARG A 239 17.66 7.50 0.59
N ARG A 240 18.26 6.32 0.77
CA ARG A 240 18.97 5.65 -0.34
C ARG A 240 17.98 5.10 -1.35
N LEU A 241 16.89 4.50 -0.86
CA LEU A 241 15.74 4.13 -1.69
C LEU A 241 15.19 5.35 -2.44
N GLY A 242 15.04 6.49 -1.76
CA GLY A 242 14.59 7.73 -2.41
C GLY A 242 15.52 8.19 -3.53
N ASP A 243 16.84 8.14 -3.32
CA ASP A 243 17.82 8.48 -4.35
C ASP A 243 17.76 7.51 -5.54
N ALA A 244 17.66 6.20 -5.28
CA ALA A 244 17.50 5.19 -6.31
C ALA A 244 16.20 5.37 -7.12
N VAL A 245 15.10 5.76 -6.46
CA VAL A 245 13.82 6.07 -7.12
C VAL A 245 13.95 7.33 -7.98
N ARG A 246 14.66 8.38 -7.53
CA ARG A 246 14.96 9.57 -8.34
C ARG A 246 15.79 9.24 -9.58
N GLU A 247 16.77 8.35 -9.46
CA GLU A 247 17.59 7.89 -10.59
C GLU A 247 16.75 7.19 -11.66
N ARG A 248 15.59 6.61 -11.30
CA ARG A 248 14.62 6.06 -12.25
C ARG A 248 13.69 7.10 -12.88
N GLY A 249 13.88 8.38 -12.56
CA GLY A 249 13.15 9.50 -13.16
C GLY A 249 11.88 9.93 -12.41
N PHE A 250 11.65 9.40 -11.21
CA PHE A 250 10.51 9.81 -10.38
C PHE A 250 10.82 11.06 -9.57
N GLU A 251 9.81 11.89 -9.36
CA GLU A 251 9.85 13.01 -8.44
C GLU A 251 9.51 12.51 -7.02
N VAL A 252 10.52 12.41 -6.16
CA VAL A 252 10.32 11.92 -4.79
C VAL A 252 9.83 13.04 -3.89
N ILE A 253 8.65 12.81 -3.29
CA ILE A 253 8.00 13.66 -2.29
C ILE A 253 8.02 12.90 -0.98
N THR A 254 8.38 13.56 0.12
CA THR A 254 8.49 12.90 1.42
C THR A 254 7.44 13.39 2.39
N VAL A 255 6.79 12.46 3.10
CA VAL A 255 5.82 12.77 4.16
C VAL A 255 6.20 12.04 5.43
N ASN A 256 6.24 12.74 6.56
CA ASN A 256 6.52 12.10 7.83
C ASN A 256 5.25 11.46 8.41
N THR A 257 5.24 10.14 8.57
CA THR A 257 4.13 9.37 9.16
C THR A 257 4.58 8.59 10.40
N ASP A 258 5.50 9.13 11.19
CA ASP A 258 6.10 8.40 12.32
C ASP A 258 5.13 8.03 13.45
N GLU A 259 4.01 8.73 13.63
CA GLU A 259 2.97 8.28 14.57
C GLU A 259 2.25 7.06 14.02
N LEU A 260 1.94 7.05 12.73
CA LEU A 260 1.31 5.92 12.04
C LEU A 260 2.25 4.70 11.97
N LEU A 261 3.57 4.94 11.91
CA LEU A 261 4.58 3.88 11.96
C LEU A 261 4.51 3.05 13.25
N LYS A 262 4.04 3.64 14.37
CA LYS A 262 3.87 2.92 15.64
C LYS A 262 2.84 1.79 15.56
N GLY A 263 1.88 1.87 14.63
CA GLY A 263 0.96 0.76 14.33
C GLY A 263 1.49 -0.20 13.26
N GLY A 264 2.70 0.03 12.74
CA GLY A 264 3.33 -0.81 11.73
C GLY A 264 2.85 -0.53 10.31
N GLY A 265 2.42 0.70 10.00
CA GLY A 265 2.02 1.13 8.66
C GLY A 265 2.48 2.56 8.34
N GLY A 266 2.51 2.91 7.06
CA GLY A 266 2.94 4.22 6.57
C GLY A 266 2.02 4.77 5.49
N ILE A 267 2.62 5.38 4.46
CA ILE A 267 1.92 6.11 3.40
C ILE A 267 1.03 5.18 2.57
N LYS A 268 1.57 4.05 2.10
CA LYS A 268 0.78 3.08 1.31
C LYS A 268 -0.30 2.42 2.14
N CYS A 269 -0.02 2.04 3.38
CA CYS A 269 -1.05 1.43 4.24
C CYS A 269 -2.26 2.35 4.42
N CYS A 270 -2.05 3.68 4.48
CA CYS A 270 -3.12 4.67 4.61
C CYS A 270 -3.90 4.92 3.31
N THR A 271 -3.53 4.28 2.19
CA THR A 271 -3.97 4.65 0.84
C THR A 271 -4.41 3.42 0.05
N LEU A 272 -5.73 3.28 -0.12
CA LEU A 272 -6.33 2.31 -1.03
C LEU A 272 -6.54 2.95 -2.41
N GLU A 273 -5.94 2.40 -3.47
CA GLU A 273 -6.20 2.87 -4.83
C GLU A 273 -7.46 2.24 -5.42
N ILE A 274 -8.38 3.11 -5.86
CA ILE A 274 -9.65 2.74 -6.48
C ILE A 274 -9.42 2.57 -7.98
N ARG A 275 -9.11 1.34 -8.41
CA ARG A 275 -8.92 1.00 -9.83
C ARG A 275 -10.25 0.64 -10.47
N ALA A 276 -11.00 1.67 -10.86
CA ALA A 276 -12.22 1.54 -11.67
C ALA A 276 -11.93 0.86 -13.03
N ALA A 277 -13.01 0.53 -13.76
CA ALA A 277 -12.95 -0.17 -15.05
C ALA A 277 -12.27 0.64 -16.16
#